data_AF-A0A3D8ME65-F1
#
_entry.id   AF-A0A3D8ME65-F1
#
_cell.length_a   1.000
_cell.length_b   1.000
_cell.length_c   1.000
_cell.angle_alpha   90.00
_cell.angle_beta   90.00
_cell.angle_gamma   90.00
#
_symmetry.space_group_name_H-M   'P 1'
#
loop_
_entity.id
_entity.type
_entity.pdbx_description
1 polymer ?
#
loop_
_entity_poly.entity_id
_entity_poly.type
_entity_poly.pdbx_seq_one_letter_code
_entity_poly.pdbx_strand_id
1 'polypeptide(L)'
;MWPSCYTGNANNNKNIRGNTLNNLYKNVAGRIEDLILAIVALGILVVSIEYIQFYLYHRELNLDTHGFIQRIVLFLVVILFTSYYFLAYSAYFSHNDTDDNLSNLCSLRLITMYILDLIQVTLAALPYAILLIGTLSSAPDQFNSWKPGEFIALKISLNQMHLLFVIMMCWHLVVYAWYMVASGDQSSKRLHLGYTACYVLLAMQSAYAPQWAEKSPFFVWGLIGVYMLLVLSLYLSKGKQDVQRAIDFGKHAA
;
A
#
# COMPACT_ATOMS: atom_id res chain seq x y z
N MET A 1 17.80 16.12 11.98
CA MET A 1 18.78 16.42 10.93
C MET A 1 19.69 15.21 10.79
N TRP A 2 19.73 14.57 9.61
CA TRP A 2 20.67 13.47 9.34
C TRP A 2 22.07 14.07 9.15
N PRO A 3 23.13 13.49 9.74
CA PRO A 3 24.49 13.98 9.54
C PRO A 3 24.85 13.87 8.06
N SER A 4 25.31 14.98 7.48
CA SER A 4 25.92 14.97 6.15
C SER A 4 27.19 14.13 6.23
N CYS A 5 27.29 13.09 5.42
CA CYS A 5 28.44 12.19 5.44
C CYS A 5 29.68 12.78 4.70
N TYR A 6 29.70 14.09 4.49
CA TYR A 6 30.74 14.79 3.74
C TYR A 6 31.56 15.69 4.64
N THR A 7 32.62 15.12 5.21
CA THR A 7 33.81 15.85 5.68
C THR A 7 35.02 15.30 4.92
N GLY A 8 35.32 15.82 3.73
CA GLY A 8 36.52 15.37 3.01
C GLY A 8 36.63 15.83 1.56
N ASN A 9 37.60 16.71 1.31
CA ASN A 9 37.99 17.28 0.01
C ASN A 9 38.75 16.26 -0.86
N ALA A 10 38.14 15.71 -1.91
CA ALA A 10 38.82 14.92 -2.96
C ALA A 10 37.95 14.82 -4.24
N ASN A 11 38.10 15.77 -5.17
CA ASN A 11 37.19 15.92 -6.32
C ASN A 11 37.25 14.80 -7.38
N ASN A 12 38.30 13.98 -7.45
CA ASN A 12 38.43 12.96 -8.50
C ASN A 12 37.95 11.55 -8.12
N ASN A 13 37.99 11.17 -6.82
CA ASN A 13 37.41 9.90 -6.34
C ASN A 13 35.89 9.98 -6.09
N LYS A 14 35.34 11.20 -6.22
CA LYS A 14 33.97 11.60 -5.92
C LYS A 14 32.97 11.00 -6.91
N ASN A 15 33.27 11.11 -8.22
CA ASN A 15 32.41 10.59 -9.29
C ASN A 15 32.35 9.06 -9.30
N ILE A 16 33.46 8.38 -8.98
CA ILE A 16 33.52 6.92 -9.09
C ILE A 16 32.69 6.24 -7.98
N ARG A 17 32.80 6.73 -6.73
CA ARG A 17 32.10 6.13 -5.58
C ARG A 17 30.60 6.45 -5.57
N GLY A 18 30.22 7.68 -5.94
CA GLY A 18 28.83 8.10 -6.10
C GLY A 18 28.11 7.30 -7.20
N ASN A 19 28.77 7.12 -8.36
CA ASN A 19 28.21 6.34 -9.46
C ASN A 19 28.03 4.85 -9.11
N THR A 20 28.95 4.27 -8.33
CA THR A 20 28.86 2.86 -7.94
C THR A 20 27.72 2.60 -6.95
N LEU A 21 27.55 3.46 -5.94
CA LEU A 21 26.45 3.35 -4.97
C LEU A 21 25.09 3.60 -5.60
N ASN A 22 25.01 4.56 -6.53
CA ASN A 22 23.78 4.84 -7.26
C ASN A 22 23.39 3.64 -8.15
N ASN A 23 24.34 3.09 -8.92
CA ASN A 23 24.11 1.89 -9.74
C ASN A 23 23.69 0.69 -8.89
N LEU A 24 24.29 0.52 -7.71
CA LEU A 24 23.90 -0.54 -6.76
C LEU A 24 22.45 -0.35 -6.30
N TYR A 25 22.07 0.86 -5.90
CA TYR A 25 20.71 1.11 -5.44
C TYR A 25 19.69 0.98 -6.55
N LYS A 26 19.96 1.44 -7.78
CA LYS A 26 19.09 1.22 -8.94
C LYS A 26 18.86 -0.26 -9.21
N ASN A 27 19.91 -1.08 -9.14
CA ASN A 27 19.79 -2.53 -9.28
C ASN A 27 18.94 -3.16 -8.17
N VAL A 28 19.07 -2.67 -6.93
CA VAL A 28 18.25 -3.11 -5.80
C VAL A 28 16.80 -2.63 -5.93
N ALA A 29 16.59 -1.40 -6.41
CA ALA A 29 15.27 -0.82 -6.63
C ALA A 29 14.49 -1.60 -7.69
N GLY A 30 15.15 -2.02 -8.78
CA GLY A 30 14.53 -2.93 -9.77
C GLY A 30 14.13 -4.28 -9.17
N ARG A 31 14.95 -4.85 -8.27
CA ARG A 31 14.57 -6.08 -7.54
C ARG A 31 13.40 -5.87 -6.58
N ILE A 32 13.31 -4.71 -5.95
CA ILE A 32 12.16 -4.34 -5.11
C ILE A 32 10.91 -4.18 -5.99
N GLU A 33 11.03 -3.55 -7.15
CA GLU A 33 9.92 -3.42 -8.12
C GLU A 33 9.38 -4.79 -8.54
N ASP A 34 10.27 -5.72 -8.89
CA ASP A 34 9.92 -7.11 -9.18
C ASP A 34 9.24 -7.79 -7.98
N LEU A 35 9.74 -7.55 -6.77
CA LEU A 35 9.16 -8.08 -5.53
C LEU A 35 7.77 -7.51 -5.24
N ILE A 36 7.55 -6.21 -5.47
CA ILE A 36 6.23 -5.56 -5.36
C ILE A 36 5.26 -6.25 -6.31
N LEU A 37 5.63 -6.40 -7.59
CA LEU A 37 4.80 -7.05 -8.59
C LEU A 37 4.48 -8.49 -8.21
N ALA A 38 5.48 -9.27 -7.78
CA ALA A 38 5.29 -10.66 -7.38
C ALA A 38 4.32 -10.79 -6.20
N ILE A 39 4.47 -9.94 -5.18
CA ILE A 39 3.61 -9.97 -3.99
C ILE A 39 2.19 -9.50 -4.31
N VAL A 40 2.04 -8.46 -5.12
CA VAL A 40 0.73 -7.98 -5.57
C VAL A 40 0.04 -9.04 -6.42
N ALA A 41 0.75 -9.64 -7.38
CA ALA A 41 0.22 -10.70 -8.23
C ALA A 41 -0.20 -11.93 -7.40
N LEU A 42 0.64 -12.37 -6.46
CA LEU A 42 0.34 -13.48 -5.57
C LEU A 42 -0.86 -13.16 -4.67
N GLY A 43 -0.91 -11.97 -4.09
CA GLY A 43 -2.03 -11.53 -3.25
C GLY A 43 -3.36 -11.49 -4.03
N ILE A 44 -3.35 -10.91 -5.24
CA ILE A 44 -4.50 -10.91 -6.14
C ILE A 44 -4.92 -12.34 -6.48
N LEU A 45 -3.98 -13.21 -6.83
CA LEU A 45 -4.26 -14.60 -7.19
C LEU A 45 -4.89 -15.37 -6.02
N VAL A 46 -4.28 -15.33 -4.83
CA VAL A 46 -4.76 -16.05 -3.65
C VAL A 46 -6.16 -15.57 -3.27
N VAL A 47 -6.37 -14.26 -3.16
CA VAL A 47 -7.70 -13.71 -2.83
C VAL A 47 -8.72 -14.07 -3.90
N SER A 48 -8.35 -14.01 -5.19
CA SER A 48 -9.27 -14.37 -6.28
C SER A 48 -9.64 -15.85 -6.25
N ILE A 49 -8.69 -16.75 -6.00
CA ILE A 49 -8.94 -18.19 -5.87
C ILE A 49 -9.91 -18.45 -4.72
N GLU A 50 -9.69 -17.86 -3.54
CA GLU A 50 -10.58 -17.99 -2.39
C GLU A 50 -12.01 -17.53 -2.73
N TYR A 51 -12.17 -16.41 -3.43
CA TYR A 51 -13.48 -15.89 -3.79
C TYR A 51 -14.19 -16.77 -4.84
N ILE A 52 -13.44 -17.30 -5.82
CA ILE A 52 -13.96 -18.24 -6.82
C ILE A 52 -14.40 -19.54 -6.14
N GLN A 53 -13.54 -20.12 -5.29
CA GLN A 53 -13.87 -21.32 -4.53
C GLN A 53 -15.10 -21.10 -3.66
N PHE A 54 -15.13 -19.99 -2.92
CA PHE A 54 -16.27 -19.62 -2.09
C PHE A 54 -17.57 -19.58 -2.92
N TYR A 55 -17.56 -18.92 -4.09
CA TYR A 55 -18.70 -18.84 -4.99
C TYR A 55 -19.13 -20.20 -5.56
N LEU A 56 -18.17 -21.09 -5.88
CA LEU A 56 -18.45 -22.42 -6.41
C LEU A 56 -19.04 -23.37 -5.35
N TYR A 57 -18.54 -23.30 -4.12
CA TYR A 57 -18.98 -24.16 -3.02
C TYR A 57 -20.29 -23.70 -2.37
N HIS A 58 -20.64 -22.42 -2.52
CA HIS A 58 -21.85 -21.85 -1.91
C HIS A 58 -22.70 -21.15 -2.97
N ARG A 59 -23.12 -21.89 -4.01
CA ARG A 59 -23.92 -21.33 -5.11
C ARG A 59 -25.32 -20.91 -4.67
N GLU A 60 -25.87 -21.57 -3.67
CA GLU A 60 -27.17 -21.30 -3.05
C GLU A 60 -27.19 -20.00 -2.23
N LEU A 61 -26.01 -19.49 -1.88
CA LEU A 61 -25.81 -18.18 -1.29
C LEU A 61 -26.01 -17.15 -2.40
N ASN A 62 -27.25 -16.66 -2.55
CA ASN A 62 -27.58 -15.57 -3.44
C ASN A 62 -26.49 -14.47 -3.32
N LEU A 63 -25.94 -14.04 -4.45
CA LEU A 63 -24.99 -12.91 -4.60
C LEU A 63 -25.48 -11.61 -3.94
N ASP A 64 -26.72 -11.60 -3.46
CA ASP A 64 -27.43 -10.56 -2.74
C ASP A 64 -26.97 -10.37 -1.27
N THR A 65 -25.93 -11.09 -0.82
CA THR A 65 -25.32 -10.82 0.48
C THR A 65 -24.43 -9.59 0.37
N HIS A 66 -24.93 -8.43 0.84
CA HIS A 66 -24.21 -7.15 0.91
C HIS A 66 -22.72 -7.26 1.36
N GLY A 67 -22.39 -8.20 2.24
CA GLY A 67 -21.01 -8.45 2.70
C GLY A 67 -20.05 -8.94 1.61
N PHE A 68 -20.53 -9.77 0.68
CA PHE A 68 -19.71 -10.24 -0.45
C PHE A 68 -19.38 -9.10 -1.42
N ILE A 69 -20.37 -8.25 -1.73
CA ILE A 69 -20.16 -7.07 -2.57
C ILE A 69 -19.20 -6.07 -1.91
N GLN A 70 -19.34 -5.83 -0.60
CA GLN A 70 -18.40 -4.98 0.17
C GLN A 70 -16.96 -5.48 0.02
N ARG A 71 -16.76 -6.80 0.15
CA ARG A 71 -15.47 -7.47 -0.02
C ARG A 71 -14.90 -7.34 -1.43
N ILE A 72 -15.72 -7.48 -2.48
CA ILE A 72 -15.30 -7.27 -3.88
C ILE A 72 -14.90 -5.82 -4.10
N VAL A 73 -15.73 -4.87 -3.68
CA VAL A 73 -15.44 -3.44 -3.83
C VAL A 73 -14.14 -3.10 -3.11
N LEU A 74 -13.97 -3.57 -1.86
CA LEU A 74 -12.76 -3.33 -1.09
C LEU A 74 -11.53 -3.99 -1.73
N PHE A 75 -11.67 -5.17 -2.32
CA PHE A 75 -10.60 -5.82 -3.10
C PHE A 75 -10.18 -4.99 -4.31
N LEU A 76 -11.14 -4.47 -5.08
CA LEU A 76 -10.83 -3.57 -6.19
C LEU A 76 -10.14 -2.29 -5.71
N VAL A 77 -10.56 -1.72 -4.59
CA VAL A 77 -9.91 -0.52 -4.02
C VAL A 77 -8.48 -0.84 -3.55
N VAL A 78 -8.24 -2.02 -2.97
CA VAL A 78 -6.88 -2.47 -2.61
C VAL A 78 -6.01 -2.65 -3.87
N ILE A 79 -6.55 -3.23 -4.94
CA ILE A 79 -5.84 -3.32 -6.24
C ILE A 79 -5.48 -1.94 -6.76
N LEU A 80 -6.40 -0.97 -6.70
CA LEU A 80 -6.11 0.40 -7.10
C LEU A 80 -4.99 1.00 -6.24
N PHE A 81 -5.06 0.84 -4.93
CA PHE A 81 -4.02 1.35 -4.03
C PHE A 81 -2.63 0.75 -4.33
N THR A 82 -2.53 -0.57 -4.51
CA THR A 82 -1.24 -1.22 -4.80
C THR A 82 -0.72 -0.89 -6.19
N SER A 83 -1.62 -0.71 -7.16
CA SER A 83 -1.28 -0.19 -8.49
C SER A 83 -0.72 1.23 -8.42
N TYR A 84 -1.25 2.08 -7.54
CA TYR A 84 -0.69 3.41 -7.31
C TYR A 84 0.72 3.32 -6.72
N TYR A 85 0.91 2.48 -5.70
CA TYR A 85 2.23 2.29 -5.10
C TYR A 85 3.26 1.86 -6.15
N PHE A 86 2.92 0.89 -6.98
CA PHE A 86 3.76 0.45 -8.09
C PHE A 86 4.11 1.61 -9.04
N LEU A 87 3.09 2.33 -9.55
CA LEU A 87 3.30 3.45 -10.47
C LEU A 87 4.16 4.56 -9.85
N ALA A 88 3.90 4.94 -8.59
CA ALA A 88 4.64 5.98 -7.90
C ALA A 88 6.09 5.58 -7.66
N TYR A 89 6.33 4.30 -7.31
CA TYR A 89 7.66 3.75 -7.10
C TYR A 89 8.46 3.75 -8.42
N SER A 90 7.93 3.17 -9.50
CA SER A 90 8.59 3.14 -10.81
C SER A 90 8.84 4.56 -11.35
N ALA A 91 7.87 5.46 -11.20
CA ALA A 91 8.02 6.85 -11.64
C ALA A 91 9.13 7.60 -10.88
N TYR A 92 9.28 7.39 -9.57
CA TYR A 92 10.33 8.01 -8.78
C TYR A 92 11.74 7.64 -9.28
N PHE A 93 11.95 6.37 -9.62
CA PHE A 93 13.24 5.87 -10.10
C PHE A 93 13.51 6.17 -11.57
N SER A 94 12.49 6.53 -12.34
CA SER A 94 12.63 6.94 -13.74
C SER A 94 13.17 8.36 -13.94
N HIS A 95 13.26 9.18 -12.88
CA HIS A 95 13.68 10.59 -12.99
C HIS A 95 15.20 10.78 -12.82
N ASN A 96 15.84 11.55 -13.70
CA ASN A 96 17.29 11.82 -13.64
C ASN A 96 17.72 12.67 -12.43
N ASP A 97 16.87 13.56 -11.91
CA ASP A 97 17.16 14.34 -10.68
C ASP A 97 17.34 13.44 -9.44
N THR A 98 16.88 12.20 -9.53
CA THR A 98 17.09 11.20 -8.49
C THR A 98 18.56 10.78 -8.42
N ASP A 99 19.34 10.88 -9.51
CA ASP A 99 20.76 10.54 -9.52
C ASP A 99 21.61 11.52 -8.70
N ASP A 100 21.29 12.82 -8.77
CA ASP A 100 21.97 13.84 -7.97
C ASP A 100 21.58 13.79 -6.49
N ASN A 101 20.34 13.36 -6.19
CA ASN A 101 19.88 13.18 -4.81
C ASN A 101 20.38 11.86 -4.17
N LEU A 102 20.49 10.78 -4.96
CA LEU A 102 20.97 9.47 -4.51
C LEU A 102 22.51 9.41 -4.43
N SER A 103 23.23 10.11 -5.31
CA SER A 103 24.71 10.13 -5.34
C SER A 103 25.33 10.70 -4.07
N ASN A 104 24.55 11.46 -3.28
CA ASN A 104 24.95 12.02 -1.99
C ASN A 104 24.55 11.17 -0.77
N LEU A 105 24.06 9.93 -0.98
CA LEU A 105 23.64 9.06 0.12
C LEU A 105 24.80 8.26 0.71
N CYS A 106 24.84 8.22 2.04
CA CYS A 106 25.68 7.30 2.79
C CYS A 106 25.14 5.88 2.73
N SER A 107 26.01 4.87 2.84
CA SER A 107 25.65 3.45 2.94
C SER A 107 24.58 3.19 4.00
N LEU A 108 24.61 3.90 5.15
CA LEU A 108 23.57 3.77 6.19
C LEU A 108 22.20 4.26 5.71
N ARG A 109 22.14 5.37 4.96
CA ARG A 109 20.89 5.88 4.38
C ARG A 109 20.34 4.92 3.34
N LEU A 110 21.21 4.36 2.50
CA LEU A 110 20.85 3.36 1.50
C LEU A 110 20.27 2.08 2.14
N ILE A 111 20.93 1.55 3.18
CA ILE A 111 20.40 0.41 3.96
C ILE A 111 19.05 0.74 4.59
N THR A 112 18.91 1.95 5.14
CA THR A 112 17.65 2.40 5.75
C THR A 112 16.53 2.50 4.72
N MET A 113 16.79 3.07 3.54
CA MET A 113 15.81 3.14 2.45
C MET A 113 15.38 1.74 2.03
N TYR A 114 16.33 0.82 1.85
CA TYR A 114 16.03 -0.58 1.54
C TYR A 114 15.12 -1.26 2.57
N ILE A 115 15.40 -1.07 3.87
CA ILE A 115 14.56 -1.62 4.95
C ILE A 115 13.15 -0.99 4.90
N LEU A 116 13.06 0.32 4.70
CA LEU A 116 11.77 1.01 4.58
C LEU A 116 10.99 0.54 3.34
N ASP A 117 11.65 0.25 2.23
CA ASP A 117 11.03 -0.32 1.03
C ASP A 117 10.44 -1.72 1.33
N LEU A 118 11.19 -2.61 1.99
CA LEU A 118 10.69 -3.92 2.40
C LEU A 118 9.48 -3.84 3.34
N ILE A 119 9.50 -2.88 4.26
CA ILE A 119 8.36 -2.62 5.16
C ILE A 119 7.15 -2.12 4.36
N GLN A 120 7.35 -1.19 3.42
CA GLN A 120 6.27 -0.68 2.55
C GLN A 120 5.62 -1.81 1.74
N VAL A 121 6.43 -2.67 1.14
CA VAL A 121 5.98 -3.84 0.38
C VAL A 121 5.11 -4.74 1.26
N THR A 122 5.60 -5.06 2.46
CA THR A 122 4.86 -5.89 3.42
C THR A 122 3.53 -5.24 3.81
N LEU A 123 3.55 -3.95 4.16
CA LEU A 123 2.36 -3.20 4.54
C LEU A 123 1.36 -3.06 3.37
N ALA A 124 1.83 -3.00 2.12
CA ALA A 124 0.97 -2.98 0.93
C ALA A 124 0.32 -4.35 0.65
N ALA A 125 0.92 -5.44 1.14
CA ALA A 125 0.40 -6.80 0.99
C ALA A 125 -0.68 -7.14 2.04
N LEU A 126 -0.54 -6.64 3.27
CA LEU A 126 -1.46 -6.95 4.38
C LEU A 126 -2.95 -6.65 4.11
N PRO A 127 -3.35 -5.62 3.35
CA PRO A 127 -4.74 -5.41 2.97
C PRO A 127 -5.37 -6.60 2.24
N TYR A 128 -4.60 -7.33 1.42
CA TYR A 128 -5.08 -8.57 0.79
C TYR A 128 -5.37 -9.65 1.83
N ALA A 129 -4.55 -9.77 2.88
CA ALA A 129 -4.76 -10.73 3.96
C ALA A 129 -6.05 -10.44 4.75
N ILE A 130 -6.41 -9.16 4.95
CA ILE A 130 -7.68 -8.76 5.59
C ILE A 130 -8.88 -9.20 4.76
N LEU A 131 -8.73 -9.17 3.43
CA LEU A 131 -9.78 -9.49 2.48
C LEU A 131 -10.01 -10.99 2.32
N LEU A 132 -9.04 -11.83 2.71
CA LEU A 132 -9.20 -13.28 2.69
C LEU A 132 -10.49 -13.68 3.42
N ILE A 133 -11.31 -14.46 2.72
CA ILE A 133 -12.47 -15.12 3.29
C ILE A 133 -11.88 -16.36 3.97
N GLY A 134 -11.88 -16.39 5.30
CA GLY A 134 -11.15 -17.40 6.05
C GLY A 134 -11.59 -18.82 5.70
N THR A 135 -10.72 -19.58 5.04
CA THR A 135 -10.74 -21.05 4.98
C THR A 135 -9.69 -21.67 5.92
N LEU A 136 -9.01 -20.87 6.76
CA LEU A 136 -7.92 -21.33 7.64
C LEU A 136 -8.15 -21.16 9.16
N SER A 137 -9.33 -20.71 9.62
CA SER A 137 -9.61 -20.62 11.07
C SER A 137 -10.96 -21.14 11.55
N SER A 138 -11.85 -21.58 10.65
CA SER A 138 -12.99 -22.39 11.06
C SER A 138 -12.57 -23.85 11.04
N ALA A 139 -12.28 -24.38 12.22
CA ALA A 139 -12.20 -25.81 12.46
C ALA A 139 -13.25 -26.56 11.63
N PRO A 140 -12.92 -27.69 10.98
CA PRO A 140 -13.88 -28.47 10.19
C PRO A 140 -15.18 -28.79 10.97
N ASP A 141 -15.09 -28.79 12.30
CA ASP A 141 -16.21 -29.03 13.22
C ASP A 141 -17.20 -27.86 13.32
N GLN A 142 -16.79 -26.61 13.05
CA GLN A 142 -17.69 -25.45 13.05
C GLN A 142 -18.48 -25.32 11.74
N PHE A 143 -17.98 -25.87 10.63
CA PHE A 143 -18.67 -25.86 9.35
C PHE A 143 -19.94 -26.74 9.37
N ASN A 144 -19.92 -27.83 10.14
CA ASN A 144 -21.09 -28.68 10.37
C ASN A 144 -22.12 -28.08 11.35
N SER A 145 -21.75 -27.02 12.07
CA SER A 145 -22.64 -26.30 13.00
C SER A 145 -23.26 -25.04 12.41
N TRP A 146 -22.90 -24.68 11.17
CA TRP A 146 -23.46 -23.53 10.46
C TRP A 146 -24.95 -23.74 10.20
N LYS A 147 -25.78 -22.99 10.93
CA LYS A 147 -27.22 -22.93 10.67
C LYS A 147 -27.47 -22.04 9.44
N PRO A 148 -28.41 -22.42 8.55
CA PRO A 148 -28.89 -21.52 7.50
C PRO A 148 -29.36 -20.20 8.13
N GLY A 149 -28.66 -19.10 7.84
CA GLY A 149 -28.92 -17.77 8.43
C GLY A 149 -27.77 -17.16 9.23
N GLU A 150 -26.76 -17.93 9.64
CA GLU A 150 -25.56 -17.42 10.34
C GLU A 150 -24.46 -16.97 9.36
N PHE A 151 -24.80 -16.09 8.41
CA PHE A 151 -23.90 -15.54 7.38
C PHE A 151 -22.89 -14.50 7.92
N ILE A 152 -22.43 -14.69 9.16
CA ILE A 152 -21.58 -13.76 9.92
C ILE A 152 -20.17 -13.66 9.30
N ALA A 153 -19.70 -14.72 8.63
CA ALA A 153 -18.34 -14.78 8.09
C ALA A 153 -18.09 -13.94 6.81
N LEU A 154 -19.13 -13.59 6.04
CA LEU A 154 -18.96 -12.77 4.82
C LEU A 154 -18.92 -11.27 5.06
N LYS A 155 -19.54 -10.79 6.12
CA LYS A 155 -19.58 -9.34 6.40
C LYS A 155 -18.18 -8.86 6.77
N ILE A 156 -17.77 -7.73 6.19
CA ILE A 156 -16.59 -7.00 6.67
C ILE A 156 -16.90 -6.49 8.07
N SER A 157 -16.16 -6.97 9.06
CA SER A 157 -16.28 -6.47 10.44
C SER A 157 -15.63 -5.10 10.60
N LEU A 158 -16.09 -4.32 11.58
CA LEU A 158 -15.41 -3.07 11.94
C LEU A 158 -13.96 -3.28 12.37
N ASN A 159 -13.64 -4.42 12.99
CA ASN A 159 -12.27 -4.75 13.38
C ASN A 159 -11.37 -4.92 12.15
N GLN A 160 -11.88 -5.53 11.08
CA GLN A 160 -11.15 -5.62 9.81
C GLN A 160 -10.95 -4.24 9.18
N MET A 161 -11.97 -3.36 9.22
CA MET A 161 -11.83 -1.98 8.75
C MET A 161 -10.83 -1.18 9.58
N HIS A 162 -10.87 -1.32 10.91
CA HIS A 162 -9.91 -0.70 11.81
C HIS A 162 -8.48 -1.14 11.50
N LEU A 163 -8.27 -2.45 11.38
CA LEU A 163 -6.97 -3.02 11.04
C LEU A 163 -6.48 -2.52 9.68
N LEU A 164 -7.37 -2.46 8.67
CA LEU A 164 -7.07 -1.89 7.36
C LEU A 164 -6.59 -0.44 7.49
N PHE A 165 -7.30 0.40 8.24
CA PHE A 165 -6.91 1.80 8.43
C PHE A 165 -5.60 1.96 9.20
N VAL A 166 -5.33 1.11 10.20
CA VAL A 166 -4.05 1.08 10.90
C VAL A 166 -2.91 0.70 9.94
N ILE A 167 -3.11 -0.30 9.09
CA ILE A 167 -2.11 -0.68 8.08
C ILE A 167 -1.86 0.46 7.10
N MET A 168 -2.91 1.10 6.59
CA MET A 168 -2.78 2.22 5.67
C MET A 168 -2.11 3.45 6.31
N MET A 169 -2.42 3.73 7.58
CA MET A 169 -1.72 4.73 8.39
C MET A 169 -0.22 4.40 8.47
N CYS A 170 0.13 3.18 8.86
CA CYS A 170 1.51 2.73 8.96
C CYS A 170 2.22 2.83 7.62
N TRP A 171 1.57 2.42 6.53
CA TRP A 171 2.14 2.50 5.18
C TRP A 171 2.50 3.94 4.83
N HIS A 172 1.58 4.88 5.01
CA HIS A 172 1.84 6.30 4.76
C HIS A 172 2.93 6.90 5.67
N LEU A 173 3.00 6.47 6.93
CA LEU A 173 4.05 6.89 7.85
C LEU A 173 5.43 6.38 7.41
N VAL A 174 5.51 5.15 6.93
CA VAL A 174 6.75 4.57 6.40
C VAL A 174 7.17 5.28 5.11
N VAL A 175 6.23 5.59 4.20
CA VAL A 175 6.51 6.39 3.00
C VAL A 175 6.99 7.80 3.37
N TYR A 176 6.39 8.43 4.37
CA TYR A 176 6.86 9.70 4.90
C TYR A 176 8.30 9.60 5.43
N ALA A 177 8.59 8.57 6.24
CA ALA A 177 9.93 8.31 6.74
C ALA A 177 10.93 8.07 5.59
N TRP A 178 10.50 7.34 4.55
CA TRP A 178 11.28 7.11 3.35
C TRP A 178 11.63 8.43 2.66
N TYR A 179 10.68 9.34 2.44
CA TYR A 179 10.96 10.66 1.86
C TYR A 179 11.86 11.52 2.76
N MET A 180 11.82 11.34 4.08
CA MET A 180 12.75 11.99 5.00
C MET A 180 14.18 11.48 4.85
N VAL A 181 14.36 10.16 4.67
CA VAL A 181 15.67 9.54 4.44
C VAL A 181 16.20 9.80 3.04
N ALA A 182 15.33 9.83 2.02
CA ALA A 182 15.69 10.09 0.62
C ALA A 182 15.90 11.58 0.30
N SER A 183 15.75 12.48 1.28
CA SER A 183 15.73 13.94 1.05
C SER A 183 14.68 14.40 0.02
N GLY A 184 13.57 13.67 -0.10
CA GLY A 184 12.52 13.99 -1.06
C GLY A 184 11.79 15.31 -0.80
N ASP A 185 10.92 15.67 -1.73
CA ASP A 185 10.23 16.94 -1.76
C ASP A 185 9.29 17.15 -0.56
N GLN A 186 9.22 18.39 -0.09
CA GLN A 186 8.37 18.75 1.06
C GLN A 186 6.87 18.64 0.76
N SER A 187 6.49 18.64 -0.51
CA SER A 187 5.10 18.41 -0.92
C SER A 187 4.70 16.96 -0.65
N SER A 188 5.46 15.99 -1.16
CA SER A 188 5.21 14.56 -0.90
C SER A 188 5.24 14.21 0.60
N LYS A 189 6.17 14.79 1.36
CA LYS A 189 6.21 14.63 2.83
C LYS A 189 4.91 15.08 3.48
N ARG A 190 4.45 16.30 3.18
CA ARG A 190 3.21 16.84 3.74
C ARG A 190 1.98 16.06 3.29
N LEU A 191 1.96 15.62 2.03
CA LEU A 191 0.90 14.79 1.47
C LEU A 191 0.74 13.50 2.28
N HIS A 192 1.79 12.69 2.43
CA HIS A 192 1.72 11.42 3.16
C HIS A 192 1.46 11.59 4.66
N LEU A 193 1.96 12.66 5.27
CA LEU A 193 1.60 13.00 6.64
C LEU A 193 0.10 13.34 6.77
N GLY A 194 -0.46 14.06 5.80
CA GLY A 194 -1.89 14.34 5.71
C GLY A 194 -2.74 13.07 5.60
N TYR A 195 -2.35 12.14 4.71
CA TYR A 195 -3.02 10.83 4.64
C TYR A 195 -2.88 10.03 5.93
N THR A 196 -1.70 10.05 6.57
CA THR A 196 -1.50 9.41 7.89
C THR A 196 -2.53 9.94 8.90
N ALA A 197 -2.72 11.25 8.99
CA ALA A 197 -3.72 11.86 9.87
C ALA A 197 -5.15 11.44 9.50
N CYS A 198 -5.51 11.40 8.21
CA CYS A 198 -6.82 10.90 7.76
C CYS A 198 -7.06 9.45 8.19
N TYR A 199 -6.06 8.56 8.04
CA TYR A 199 -6.20 7.16 8.45
C TYR A 199 -6.19 6.97 9.97
N VAL A 200 -5.52 7.83 10.74
CA VAL A 200 -5.67 7.86 12.21
C VAL A 200 -7.12 8.15 12.59
N LEU A 201 -7.75 9.16 11.97
CA LEU A 201 -9.14 9.51 12.24
C LEU A 201 -10.09 8.36 11.86
N LEU A 202 -9.86 7.69 10.74
CA LEU A 202 -10.65 6.53 10.33
C LEU A 202 -10.45 5.31 11.23
N ALA A 203 -9.22 5.06 11.68
CA ALA A 203 -8.91 4.01 12.66
C ALA A 203 -9.60 4.30 14.00
N MET A 204 -9.59 5.56 14.47
CA MET A 204 -10.32 5.96 15.67
C MET A 204 -11.84 5.81 15.47
N GLN A 205 -12.38 6.30 14.35
CA GLN A 205 -13.80 6.20 14.04
C GLN A 205 -14.27 4.74 14.02
N SER A 206 -13.51 3.84 13.41
CA SER A 206 -13.84 2.40 13.38
C SER A 206 -13.73 1.73 14.75
N ALA A 207 -12.82 2.17 15.63
CA ALA A 207 -12.66 1.64 16.99
C ALA A 207 -13.75 2.12 17.96
N TYR A 208 -14.19 3.38 17.86
CA TYR A 208 -15.11 3.99 18.83
C TYR A 208 -16.59 4.03 18.38
N ALA A 209 -16.88 3.64 17.14
CA ALA A 209 -18.25 3.58 16.60
C ALA A 209 -18.93 2.17 16.55
N PRO A 210 -18.61 1.15 17.37
CA PRO A 210 -19.34 -0.14 17.34
C PRO A 210 -20.86 0.02 17.45
N GLN A 211 -21.27 0.89 18.36
CA GLN A 211 -22.66 1.29 18.62
C GLN A 211 -23.37 1.99 17.45
N TRP A 212 -22.64 2.48 16.44
CA TRP A 212 -23.23 3.08 15.23
C TRP A 212 -23.31 2.07 14.08
N ALA A 213 -22.37 1.13 14.00
CA ALA A 213 -22.42 0.05 13.02
C ALA A 213 -23.53 -0.96 13.31
N GLU A 214 -23.84 -1.22 14.59
CA GLU A 214 -25.01 -2.02 14.98
C GLU A 214 -26.33 -1.36 14.56
N LYS A 215 -26.36 -0.03 14.47
CA LYS A 215 -27.55 0.76 14.14
C LYS A 215 -27.75 1.02 12.65
N SER A 216 -26.72 0.84 11.82
CA SER A 216 -26.83 1.13 10.38
C SER A 216 -25.93 0.24 9.52
N PRO A 217 -26.51 -0.56 8.59
CA PRO A 217 -25.73 -1.33 7.63
C PRO A 217 -24.96 -0.45 6.62
N PHE A 218 -25.30 0.83 6.51
CA PHE A 218 -24.64 1.79 5.62
C PHE A 218 -23.34 2.36 6.19
N PHE A 219 -23.09 2.20 7.50
CA PHE A 219 -21.89 2.77 8.12
C PHE A 219 -20.59 2.18 7.52
N VAL A 220 -20.54 0.86 7.33
CA VAL A 220 -19.40 0.18 6.70
C VAL A 220 -19.23 0.63 5.25
N TRP A 221 -20.33 0.80 4.50
CA TRP A 221 -20.29 1.35 3.14
C TRP A 221 -19.72 2.77 3.11
N GLY A 222 -20.07 3.62 4.09
CA GLY A 222 -19.48 4.94 4.24
C GLY A 222 -17.97 4.87 4.45
N LEU A 223 -17.48 3.97 5.32
CA LEU A 223 -16.05 3.77 5.53
C LEU A 223 -15.32 3.28 4.27
N ILE A 224 -15.90 2.33 3.53
CA ILE A 224 -15.37 1.85 2.25
C ILE A 224 -15.34 3.00 1.23
N GLY A 225 -16.41 3.79 1.14
CA GLY A 225 -16.49 4.94 0.25
C GLY A 225 -15.43 6.00 0.56
N VAL A 226 -15.21 6.33 1.84
CA VAL A 226 -14.15 7.26 2.23
C VAL A 226 -12.76 6.69 1.92
N TYR A 227 -12.54 5.39 2.15
CA TYR A 227 -11.28 4.75 1.76
C TYR A 227 -11.02 4.85 0.25
N MET A 228 -12.02 4.53 -0.57
CA MET A 228 -11.95 4.65 -2.02
C MET A 228 -11.62 6.09 -2.44
N LEU A 229 -12.25 7.09 -1.82
CA LEU A 229 -11.98 8.50 -2.11
C LEU A 229 -10.53 8.88 -1.76
N LEU A 230 -9.99 8.41 -0.63
CA LEU A 230 -8.59 8.65 -0.25
C LEU A 230 -7.60 8.02 -1.24
N VAL A 231 -7.88 6.80 -1.71
CA VAL A 231 -7.05 6.14 -2.73
C VAL A 231 -7.13 6.89 -4.07
N LEU A 232 -8.32 7.31 -4.49
CA LEU A 232 -8.49 8.08 -5.72
C LEU A 232 -7.83 9.47 -5.63
N SER A 233 -7.93 10.14 -4.48
CA SER A 233 -7.28 11.43 -4.28
C SER A 233 -5.75 11.33 -4.30
N LEU A 234 -5.15 10.20 -3.90
CA LEU A 234 -3.72 9.93 -4.07
C LEU A 234 -3.33 9.89 -5.56
N TYR A 235 -4.10 9.17 -6.37
CA TYR A 235 -3.90 9.12 -7.82
C TYR A 235 -3.98 10.50 -8.46
N LEU A 236 -5.00 11.28 -8.13
CA LEU A 236 -5.23 12.58 -8.73
C LEU A 236 -4.18 13.62 -8.28
N SER A 237 -3.80 13.58 -7.00
CA SER A 237 -2.87 14.56 -6.43
C SER A 237 -1.42 14.28 -6.80
N LYS A 238 -1.02 13.01 -6.85
CA LYS A 238 0.38 12.60 -7.02
C LYS A 238 0.60 11.63 -8.17
N GLY A 239 -0.20 10.56 -8.28
CA GLY A 239 -0.02 9.57 -9.34
C GLY A 239 -0.03 10.15 -10.76
N LYS A 240 -0.94 11.10 -11.05
CA LYS A 240 -0.97 11.82 -12.33
C LYS A 240 0.31 12.60 -12.59
N GLN A 241 0.81 13.32 -11.58
CA GLN A 241 2.03 14.13 -11.71
C GLN A 241 3.25 13.24 -11.93
N ASP A 242 3.34 12.12 -11.20
CA ASP A 242 4.44 11.17 -11.29
C ASP A 242 4.48 10.49 -12.68
N VAL A 243 3.32 10.06 -13.22
CA VAL A 243 3.22 9.50 -14.57
C VAL A 243 3.56 10.53 -15.65
N GLN A 244 3.04 11.77 -15.54
CA GLN A 244 3.36 12.83 -16.50
C GLN A 244 4.86 13.13 -16.54
N ARG A 245 5.50 13.22 -15.37
CA ARG A 245 6.95 13.41 -15.26
C ARG A 245 7.74 12.27 -15.90
N ALA A 246 7.33 11.03 -15.72
CA ALA A 246 7.97 9.87 -16.35
C ALA A 246 7.82 9.90 -17.89
N ILE A 247 6.64 10.25 -18.40
CA ILE A 247 6.37 10.37 -19.85
C ILE A 247 7.21 11.48 -20.47
N ASP A 248 7.23 12.66 -19.86
CA ASP A 248 7.97 13.80 -20.39
C ASP A 248 9.48 13.53 -20.40
N PHE A 249 9.99 12.81 -19.40
CA PHE A 249 11.36 12.32 -19.39
C PHE A 249 11.65 11.37 -20.57
N GLY A 250 10.80 10.36 -20.80
CA GLY A 250 10.98 9.40 -21.90
C GLY A 250 11.00 10.05 -23.29
N LYS A 251 10.30 11.18 -23.47
CA LYS A 251 10.33 11.96 -24.72
C LYS A 251 11.62 12.75 -24.94
N HIS A 252 12.31 13.14 -23.87
CA HIS A 252 13.55 13.92 -23.94
C HIS A 252 14.81 13.04 -23.97
N ALA A 253 14.68 11.75 -23.64
CA ALA A 253 15.76 10.77 -23.69
C ALA A 253 15.88 10.02 -25.04
N ALA A 254 14.89 10.16 -25.93
CA ALA A 254 14.84 9.58 -27.27
C ALA A 254 15.20 10.63 -28.34
#